data_AF-A0A8C6B8W8-F1
#
_entry.id   AF-A0A8C6B8W8-F1
#
_cell.length_a   1.000
_cell.length_b   1.000
_cell.length_c   1.000
_cell.angle_alpha   90.00
_cell.angle_beta   90.00
_cell.angle_gamma   90.00
#
_symmetry.space_group_name_H-M   'P 1'
#
loop_
_entity.id
_entity.type
_entity.pdbx_description
1 polymer ?
#
loop_
_entity_poly.entity_id
_entity_poly.type
_entity_poly.pdbx_seq_one_letter_code
_entity_poly.pdbx_strand_id
1 'polypeptide(L)'
;MENQLAKSSEERTFQYQDSLPSLPVPSLEESLKKYLESVKPFANEEEYKKTEAIVQKFQNGIGEKLQQKLLERAKEKRNWVFVIVLE
;
A
#
# COMPACT_ATOMS: atom_id res chain seq x y z
N MET A 1 19.29 42.50 -29.27
CA MET A 1 19.27 41.04 -29.07
C MET A 1 19.04 40.81 -27.59
N GLU A 2 17.79 40.68 -27.18
CA GLU A 2 17.44 40.21 -25.84
C GLU A 2 16.54 39.00 -26.05
N ASN A 3 17.11 37.83 -25.83
CA ASN A 3 16.42 36.56 -25.95
C ASN A 3 15.45 36.48 -24.78
N GLN A 4 14.18 36.81 -25.01
CA GLN A 4 13.09 36.50 -24.09
C GLN A 4 12.86 34.99 -24.10
N LEU A 5 13.80 34.25 -23.48
CA LEU A 5 13.57 32.90 -23.04
C LEU A 5 12.44 32.95 -22.02
N ALA A 6 11.33 32.30 -22.37
CA ALA A 6 10.14 32.18 -21.57
C ALA A 6 10.49 32.00 -20.09
N LYS A 7 9.92 32.86 -19.24
CA LYS A 7 10.03 32.77 -17.80
C LYS A 7 9.23 31.55 -17.31
N SER A 8 9.68 30.34 -17.64
CA SER A 8 9.24 29.14 -16.94
C SER A 8 9.71 29.31 -15.50
N SER A 9 8.79 29.29 -14.53
CA SER A 9 9.17 29.23 -13.13
C SER A 9 10.17 28.10 -12.94
N GLU A 10 11.42 28.41 -12.58
CA GLU A 10 12.45 27.40 -12.35
C GLU A 10 11.97 26.46 -11.25
N GLU A 11 11.64 25.22 -11.60
CA GLU A 11 11.22 24.21 -10.63
C GLU A 11 12.43 23.76 -9.80
N ARG A 12 12.31 23.77 -8.47
CA ARG A 12 13.33 23.25 -7.56
C ARG A 12 13.14 21.74 -7.37
N THR A 13 14.24 20.99 -7.29
CA THR A 13 14.25 19.51 -7.20
C THR A 13 13.27 18.92 -6.17
N PHE A 14 13.11 19.55 -5.01
CA PHE A 14 12.27 19.03 -3.90
C PHE A 14 11.01 19.86 -3.64
N GLN A 15 10.63 20.76 -4.55
CA GLN A 15 9.54 21.73 -4.28
C GLN A 15 8.17 21.10 -4.02
N TYR A 16 7.94 19.86 -4.47
CA TYR A 16 6.70 19.13 -4.29
C TYR A 16 6.73 18.13 -3.13
N GLN A 17 7.87 17.97 -2.45
CA GLN A 17 8.06 16.93 -1.45
C GLN A 17 7.06 17.03 -0.29
N ASP A 18 6.70 18.28 0.08
CA ASP A 18 5.72 18.55 1.12
C ASP A 18 4.27 18.48 0.65
N SER A 19 4.03 18.49 -0.65
CA SER A 19 2.70 18.38 -1.25
C SER A 19 2.29 16.94 -1.57
N LEU A 20 3.21 15.99 -1.48
CA LEU A 20 2.90 14.59 -1.76
C LEU A 20 1.85 14.06 -0.76
N PRO A 21 0.85 13.31 -1.24
CA PRO A 21 -0.13 12.69 -0.37
C PRO A 21 0.54 11.63 0.51
N SER A 22 -0.08 11.36 1.66
CA SER A 22 0.34 10.23 2.49
C SER A 22 0.02 8.91 1.77
N LEU A 23 0.85 7.90 1.98
CA LEU A 23 0.65 6.58 1.38
C LEU A 23 -0.65 5.95 1.95
N PRO A 24 -1.65 5.63 1.11
CA PRO A 24 -2.88 5.03 1.61
C PRO A 24 -2.63 3.61 2.13
N VAL A 25 -3.47 3.16 3.06
CA VAL A 25 -3.55 1.75 3.46
C VAL A 25 -4.71 1.13 2.68
N PRO A 26 -4.48 0.10 1.85
CA PRO A 26 -5.56 -0.57 1.14
C PRO A 26 -6.51 -1.30 2.11
N SER A 27 -7.74 -1.56 1.68
CA SER A 27 -8.67 -2.35 2.48
C SER A 27 -8.15 -3.78 2.65
N LEU A 28 -8.49 -4.41 3.78
CA LEU A 28 -8.10 -5.79 4.04
C LEU A 28 -8.72 -6.74 3.01
N GLU A 29 -10.00 -6.56 2.69
CA GLU A 29 -10.72 -7.37 1.71
C GLU A 29 -10.08 -7.31 0.32
N GLU A 30 -9.81 -6.10 -0.19
CA GLU A 30 -9.19 -5.94 -1.51
C GLU A 30 -7.79 -6.56 -1.56
N SER A 31 -7.02 -6.39 -0.49
CA SER A 31 -5.66 -6.96 -0.38
C SER A 31 -5.70 -8.49 -0.38
N LEU A 32 -6.62 -9.09 0.38
CA LEU A 32 -6.79 -10.54 0.46
C LEU A 32 -7.33 -11.13 -0.84
N LYS A 33 -8.24 -10.42 -1.53
CA LYS A 33 -8.71 -10.81 -2.86
C LYS A 33 -7.58 -10.85 -3.88
N LYS A 34 -6.78 -9.78 -3.96
CA LYS A 34 -5.61 -9.73 -4.86
C LYS A 34 -4.57 -10.79 -4.52
N TYR A 35 -4.39 -11.10 -3.25
CA TYR A 35 -3.55 -12.21 -2.80
C TYR A 35 -4.06 -13.56 -3.30
N LEU A 36 -5.37 -13.85 -3.14
CA LEU A 36 -5.95 -15.08 -3.66
C LEU A 36 -5.83 -15.19 -5.19
N GLU A 37 -6.00 -14.09 -5.92
CA GLU A 37 -5.79 -14.05 -7.37
C GLU A 37 -4.33 -14.33 -7.75
N SER A 38 -3.36 -13.84 -6.98
CA SER A 38 -1.93 -14.01 -7.28
C SER A 38 -1.41 -15.42 -6.97
N VAL A 39 -1.98 -16.12 -5.98
CA VAL A 39 -1.59 -17.50 -5.65
C VAL A 39 -2.22 -18.54 -6.57
N LYS A 40 -3.39 -18.22 -7.15
CA LYS A 40 -4.18 -19.14 -7.99
C LYS A 40 -3.40 -19.84 -9.12
N PRO A 41 -2.51 -19.19 -9.90
CA PRO A 41 -1.77 -19.88 -10.97
C PRO A 41 -0.70 -20.86 -10.47
N PHE A 42 -0.37 -20.85 -9.18
CA PHE A 42 0.70 -21.69 -8.61
C PHE A 42 0.17 -22.84 -7.73
N ALA A 43 -1.11 -22.78 -7.35
CA ALA A 43 -1.73 -23.75 -6.45
C ALA A 43 -2.59 -24.75 -7.22
N ASN A 44 -2.58 -26.02 -6.79
CA ASN A 44 -3.60 -26.98 -7.21
C ASN A 44 -4.93 -26.73 -6.47
N GLU A 45 -6.00 -27.44 -6.83
CA GLU A 45 -7.34 -27.20 -6.29
C GLU A 45 -7.42 -27.38 -4.75
N GLU A 46 -6.73 -28.39 -4.21
CA GLU A 46 -6.71 -28.65 -2.76
C GLU A 46 -5.95 -27.55 -2.01
N GLU A 47 -4.78 -27.15 -2.52
CA GLU A 47 -3.97 -26.06 -1.97
C GLU A 47 -4.71 -24.72 -2.02
N TYR A 48 -5.42 -24.45 -3.10
CA TYR A 48 -6.20 -23.24 -3.26
C TYR A 48 -7.35 -23.17 -2.25
N LYS A 49 -8.15 -24.24 -2.13
CA LYS A 49 -9.24 -24.32 -1.14
C LYS A 49 -8.74 -24.16 0.30
N LYS A 50 -7.59 -24.77 0.62
CA LYS A 50 -6.94 -24.60 1.91
C LYS A 50 -6.53 -23.13 2.14
N THR A 51 -5.97 -22.49 1.12
CA THR A 51 -5.58 -21.08 1.18
C THR A 51 -6.79 -20.16 1.36
N GLU A 52 -7.88 -20.39 0.63
CA GLU A 52 -9.14 -19.65 0.79
C GLU A 52 -9.67 -19.74 2.22
N ALA A 53 -9.68 -20.94 2.81
CA ALA A 53 -10.12 -21.13 4.20
C ALA A 53 -9.21 -20.38 5.20
N ILE A 54 -7.90 -20.37 4.97
CA ILE A 54 -6.95 -19.60 5.79
C ILE A 54 -7.21 -18.10 5.67
N VAL A 55 -7.40 -17.60 4.45
CA VAL A 55 -7.68 -16.19 4.16
C VAL A 55 -8.98 -15.76 4.82
N GLN A 56 -10.04 -16.56 4.73
CA GLN A 56 -11.32 -16.26 5.37
C GLN A 56 -11.21 -16.22 6.90
N LYS A 57 -10.46 -17.17 7.50
CA LYS A 57 -10.19 -17.18 8.94
C LYS A 57 -9.35 -15.97 9.38
N PHE A 58 -8.40 -15.56 8.55
CA PHE A 58 -7.57 -14.38 8.82
C PHE A 58 -8.41 -13.10 8.74
N GLN A 59 -9.19 -12.94 7.68
CA GLN A 59 -10.07 -11.78 7.45
C GLN A 59 -11.03 -11.57 8.62
N ASN A 60 -11.72 -12.63 9.05
CA ASN A 60 -12.70 -12.58 10.14
C ASN A 60 -12.10 -12.80 11.53
N GLY A 61 -10.78 -12.71 11.65
CA GLY A 61 -10.05 -13.05 12.87
C GLY A 61 -8.98 -12.04 13.21
N ILE A 62 -7.74 -12.50 13.29
CA ILE A 62 -6.62 -11.64 13.68
C ILE A 62 -6.30 -10.57 12.62
N GLY A 63 -6.61 -10.82 11.35
CA GLY A 63 -6.34 -9.89 10.25
C GLY A 63 -7.06 -8.56 10.42
N GLU A 64 -8.32 -8.56 10.86
CA GLU A 64 -9.06 -7.33 11.15
C GLU A 64 -8.38 -6.51 12.26
N LYS A 65 -7.98 -7.17 13.36
CA LYS A 65 -7.29 -6.50 14.48
C LYS A 65 -5.95 -5.91 14.05
N LEU A 66 -5.20 -6.62 13.21
CA LEU A 66 -3.93 -6.14 12.66
C LEU A 66 -4.15 -4.98 11.68
N GLN A 67 -5.19 -5.04 10.84
CA GLN A 67 -5.57 -3.96 9.94
C GLN A 67 -5.91 -2.68 10.71
N GLN A 68 -6.66 -2.77 11.81
CA GLN A 68 -6.96 -1.60 12.64
C GLN A 68 -5.70 -0.96 13.23
N LYS A 69 -4.79 -1.77 13.77
CA LYS A 69 -3.48 -1.30 14.25
C LYS A 69 -2.65 -0.65 13.13
N LEU A 70 -2.71 -1.19 11.92
CA LEU A 70 -2.03 -0.63 10.75
C LEU A 70 -2.61 0.73 10.36
N LEU A 71 -3.94 0.87 10.38
CA LEU A 71 -4.63 2.14 10.12
C LEU A 71 -4.30 3.18 11.19
N GLU A 72 -4.23 2.79 12.47
CA GLU A 72 -3.77 3.68 13.55
C GLU A 72 -2.35 4.18 13.30
N ARG A 73 -1.41 3.28 12.99
CA ARG A 73 -0.03 3.65 12.64
C ARG A 73 0.04 4.60 11.43
N ALA A 74 -0.81 4.38 10.43
CA ALA A 74 -0.81 5.22 9.22
C ALA A 74 -1.29 6.65 9.46
N LYS A 75 -2.06 6.91 10.53
CA LYS A 75 -2.43 8.28 10.93
C LYS A 75 -1.23 9.10 11.39
N GLU A 76 -0.21 8.45 11.93
CA GLU A 76 0.98 9.11 12.50
C GLU A 76 2.14 9.26 11.50
N LYS A 77 2.04 8.66 10.30
CA LYS A 77 3.17 8.56 9.35
C LYS A 77 2.75 8.91 7.92
N ARG A 78 3.49 9.83 7.27
CA ARG A 78 3.34 10.11 5.82
C ARG A 78 3.54 8.87 4.94
N ASN A 79 4.50 8.03 5.33
CA ASN A 79 4.73 6.73 4.72
C ASN A 79 4.83 5.68 5.84
N TRP A 80 3.78 4.88 6.00
CA TRP A 80 3.63 3.92 7.10
C TRP A 80 4.53 2.68 6.96
N VAL A 81 4.99 2.39 5.73
CA VAL A 81 5.79 1.19 5.40
C VAL A 81 7.30 1.45 5.47
N PHE A 82 7.75 2.70 5.32
CA PHE A 82 9.16 3.07 5.18
C PHE A 82 10.06 2.49 6.28
N VAL A 83 9.67 2.61 7.54
CA VAL A 83 10.44 2.09 8.68
C VAL A 83 10.39 0.56 8.78
N ILE A 84 9.33 -0.09 8.25
CA ILE A 84 9.17 -1.55 8.32
C ILE A 84 10.11 -2.25 7.32
N VAL A 85 10.45 -1.58 6.21
CA VAL A 85 11.23 -2.17 5.10
C VAL A 85 12.74 -1.86 5.22
N LEU A 86 13.12 -0.92 6.09
CA LEU A 86 14.51 -0.49 6.27
C LEU A 86 15.23 -1.11 7.48
N GLU A 87 14.50 -1.87 8.31
CA GLU A 87 15.07 -2.76 9.33
C GLU A 87 15.11 -4.19 8.81
#